data_AF-A0A2N5H517-F1
#
_entry.id   AF-A0A2N5H517-F1
#
_cell.length_a   1.000
_cell.length_b   1.000
_cell.length_c   1.000
_cell.angle_alpha   90.00
_cell.angle_beta   90.00
_cell.angle_gamma   90.00
#
_symmetry.space_group_name_H-M   'P 1'
#
loop_
_entity.id
_entity.type
_entity.pdbx_description
1 polymer ?
#
loop_
_entity_poly.entity_id
_entity_poly.type
_entity_poly.pdbx_seq_one_letter_code
_entity_poly.pdbx_strand_id
1 'polypeptide(L)'
;MDKILNHILSPKDKIIKYGNIVEEVLMELKMITSLYNYIQVVTKYYDDEERPYVNTWVDIEGMGYGWAWMAYEEKDWHKMMSKMVACEADRMLKDMENTLYFVYEDEKVKTYHFITLDGLYRTDVIISFSNTEIYR
;
A
#
# COMPACT_ATOMS: atom_id res chain seq x y z
N MET A 1 3.80 11.15 -16.08
CA MET A 1 3.06 9.97 -15.59
C MET A 1 3.70 8.68 -16.08
N ASP A 2 3.90 8.51 -17.39
CA ASP A 2 4.47 7.29 -18.00
C ASP A 2 5.83 6.84 -17.44
N LYS A 3 6.75 7.78 -17.19
CA LYS A 3 8.05 7.44 -16.56
C LYS A 3 7.89 6.89 -15.13
N ILE A 4 6.96 7.45 -14.36
CA ILE A 4 6.70 7.03 -12.97
C ILE A 4 6.04 5.64 -12.96
N LEU A 5 5.08 5.41 -13.86
CA LEU A 5 4.44 4.11 -14.06
C LEU A 5 5.46 3.00 -14.34
N ASN A 6 6.47 3.25 -15.18
CA ASN A 6 7.54 2.28 -15.47
C ASN A 6 8.44 1.95 -14.27
N HIS A 7 8.46 2.80 -13.24
CA HIS A 7 9.21 2.54 -12.00
C HIS A 7 8.35 1.92 -10.90
N ILE A 8 7.03 2.02 -11.01
CA ILE A 8 6.06 1.47 -10.06
C ILE A 8 5.65 0.06 -10.45
N LEU A 9 5.38 -0.14 -11.74
CA LEU A 9 4.72 -1.33 -12.25
C LEU A 9 5.74 -2.28 -12.87
N SER A 10 5.61 -3.54 -12.49
CA SER A 10 6.19 -4.67 -13.22
C SER A 10 5.53 -4.76 -14.61
N PRO A 11 6.26 -5.25 -15.64
CA PRO A 11 5.66 -5.55 -16.95
C PRO A 11 4.46 -6.51 -16.91
N LYS A 12 4.30 -7.27 -15.80
CA LYS A 12 3.17 -8.17 -15.58
C LYS A 12 1.93 -7.49 -14.99
N ASP A 13 2.10 -6.32 -14.37
CA ASP A 13 1.02 -5.64 -13.69
C ASP A 13 0.01 -5.09 -14.71
N LYS A 14 -1.26 -5.43 -14.51
CA LYS A 14 -2.37 -4.86 -15.26
C LYS A 14 -2.95 -3.70 -14.47
N ILE A 15 -2.78 -2.47 -14.97
CA ILE A 15 -3.41 -1.28 -14.40
C ILE A 15 -4.94 -1.40 -14.50
N ILE A 16 -5.61 -1.14 -13.38
CA ILE A 16 -7.08 -1.09 -13.28
C ILE A 16 -7.54 0.36 -13.24
N LYS A 17 -6.94 1.17 -12.36
CA LYS A 17 -7.27 2.60 -12.20
C LYS A 17 -6.13 3.35 -11.54
N TYR A 18 -6.07 4.65 -11.76
CA TYR A 18 -5.10 5.55 -11.12
C TYR A 18 -5.62 6.98 -11.15
N GLY A 19 -5.04 7.85 -10.32
CA GLY A 19 -5.38 9.28 -10.29
C GLY A 19 -4.96 9.92 -8.97
N ASN A 20 -5.54 11.07 -8.66
CA ASN A 20 -5.51 11.62 -7.30
C ASN A 20 -6.47 10.83 -6.41
N ILE A 21 -6.17 10.71 -5.11
CA ILE A 21 -7.07 10.04 -4.17
C ILE A 21 -8.43 10.75 -4.13
N VAL A 22 -9.48 9.93 -4.12
CA VAL A 22 -10.85 10.32 -3.74
C VAL A 22 -11.33 9.40 -2.62
N GLU A 23 -12.25 9.88 -1.78
CA GLU A 23 -12.71 9.16 -0.59
C GLU A 23 -13.25 7.76 -0.92
N GLU A 24 -13.90 7.61 -2.07
CA GLU A 24 -14.45 6.34 -2.55
C GLU A 24 -13.40 5.25 -2.71
N VAL A 25 -12.18 5.62 -3.12
CA VAL A 25 -11.06 4.66 -3.25
C VAL A 25 -10.63 4.14 -1.89
N LEU A 26 -10.63 5.00 -0.86
CA LEU A 26 -10.25 4.64 0.50
C LEU A 26 -11.34 3.83 1.20
N MET A 27 -12.62 4.14 0.93
CA MET A 27 -13.74 3.30 1.36
C MET A 27 -13.67 1.91 0.72
N GLU A 28 -13.40 1.82 -0.58
CA GLU A 28 -13.19 0.55 -1.27
C GLU A 28 -12.04 -0.26 -0.66
N LEU A 29 -10.90 0.40 -0.40
CA LEU A 29 -9.73 -0.20 0.24
C LEU A 29 -10.07 -0.79 1.62
N LYS A 30 -10.92 -0.14 2.40
CA LYS A 30 -11.37 -0.67 3.71
C LYS A 30 -12.31 -1.86 3.54
N MET A 31 -13.24 -1.79 2.58
CA MET A 31 -14.21 -2.87 2.35
C MET A 31 -13.56 -4.13 1.78
N ILE A 32 -12.52 -3.97 0.95
CA ILE A 32 -11.90 -5.11 0.27
C ILE A 32 -11.12 -6.01 1.22
N THR A 33 -10.70 -5.53 2.40
CA THR A 33 -9.92 -6.33 3.35
C THR A 33 -10.66 -7.60 3.78
N SER A 34 -12.00 -7.57 3.86
CA SER A 34 -12.81 -8.75 4.22
C SER A 34 -12.94 -9.78 3.10
N LEU A 35 -12.55 -9.45 1.87
CA LEU A 35 -12.66 -10.33 0.69
C LEU A 35 -11.39 -11.17 0.46
N TYR A 36 -10.32 -10.89 1.20
CA TYR A 36 -9.01 -11.51 1.00
C TYR A 36 -8.44 -12.04 2.31
N ASN A 37 -7.82 -13.21 2.25
CA ASN A 37 -7.21 -13.86 3.41
C ASN A 37 -5.86 -13.25 3.79
N TYR A 38 -5.08 -12.83 2.79
CA TYR A 38 -3.74 -12.30 2.96
C TYR A 38 -3.70 -10.82 2.60
N ILE A 39 -3.12 -10.05 3.51
CA ILE A 39 -2.93 -8.60 3.41
C ILE A 39 -1.45 -8.35 3.68
N GLN A 40 -0.83 -7.50 2.87
CA GLN A 40 0.51 -6.96 3.10
C GLN A 40 0.45 -5.45 2.98
N VAL A 41 1.11 -4.74 3.89
CA VAL A 41 1.33 -3.29 3.84
C VAL A 41 2.84 -3.06 3.77
N VAL A 42 3.29 -2.36 2.73
CA VAL A 42 4.70 -1.94 2.58
C VAL A 42 4.73 -0.43 2.56
N THR A 43 5.52 0.16 3.45
CA THR A 43 5.72 1.61 3.51
C THR A 43 7.16 1.93 3.17
N LYS A 44 7.38 2.72 2.12
CA LYS A 44 8.69 3.17 1.67
C LYS A 44 8.85 4.66 1.94
N TYR A 45 10.01 5.04 2.46
CA TYR A 45 10.32 6.42 2.80
C TYR A 45 11.47 6.91 1.92
N TYR A 46 11.30 8.12 1.40
CA TYR A 46 12.27 8.84 0.58
C TYR A 46 12.52 10.18 1.28
N ASP A 47 13.33 10.14 2.33
CA ASP A 47 13.60 11.28 3.23
C ASP A 47 14.97 11.95 3.02
N ASP A 48 15.70 11.56 1.96
CA ASP A 48 16.95 12.21 1.54
C ASP A 48 16.66 13.25 0.44
N GLU A 49 16.74 14.53 0.80
CA GLU A 49 16.52 15.66 -0.13
C GLU A 49 17.52 15.70 -1.29
N GLU A 50 18.74 15.19 -1.09
CA GLU A 50 19.75 15.11 -2.15
C GLU A 50 19.48 13.93 -3.10
N ARG A 51 18.72 12.92 -2.64
CA ARG A 51 18.43 11.69 -3.38
C ARG A 51 16.96 11.28 -3.27
N PRO A 52 16.01 12.10 -3.76
CA PRO A 52 14.56 11.91 -3.55
C PRO A 52 13.96 10.66 -4.24
N TYR A 53 14.75 9.94 -5.05
CA TYR A 53 14.35 8.69 -5.70
C TYR A 53 14.98 7.46 -5.04
N VAL A 54 15.86 7.63 -4.06
CA VAL A 54 16.48 6.55 -3.31
C VAL A 54 15.63 6.28 -2.08
N ASN A 55 15.11 5.06 -1.99
CA ASN A 55 14.39 4.63 -0.80
C ASN A 55 15.38 4.52 0.36
N THR A 56 15.13 5.28 1.43
CA THR A 56 16.00 5.34 2.61
C THR A 56 15.58 4.33 3.67
N TRP A 57 14.28 4.09 3.82
CA TRP A 57 13.73 3.12 4.75
C TRP A 57 12.55 2.36 4.16
N VAL A 58 12.39 1.09 4.55
CA VAL A 58 11.21 0.30 4.22
C VAL A 58 10.68 -0.39 5.47
N ASP A 59 9.39 -0.29 5.68
CA ASP A 59 8.66 -1.07 6.68
C ASP A 59 7.70 -2.02 5.98
N ILE A 60 7.58 -3.25 6.48
CA ILE A 60 6.81 -4.33 5.87
C ILE A 60 6.03 -5.05 6.95
N GLU A 61 4.71 -5.08 6.78
CA GLU A 61 3.79 -5.81 7.64
C GLU A 61 2.93 -6.74 6.80
N GLY A 62 2.79 -7.98 7.24
CA GLY A 62 1.99 -8.98 6.55
C GLY A 62 1.49 -10.07 7.48
N MET A 63 0.64 -10.94 6.94
CA MET A 63 0.20 -12.11 7.69
C MET A 63 1.38 -13.04 7.95
N GLY A 64 1.81 -13.17 9.21
CA GLY A 64 2.90 -14.06 9.63
C GLY A 64 4.32 -13.50 9.46
N TYR A 65 4.49 -12.23 9.11
CA TYR A 65 5.79 -11.55 9.07
C TYR A 65 5.64 -10.03 9.27
N GLY A 66 6.73 -9.38 9.66
CA GLY A 66 6.72 -8.00 10.19
C GLY A 66 6.88 -8.00 11.72
N TRP A 67 6.59 -6.89 12.38
CA TRP A 67 6.71 -6.79 13.84
C TRP A 67 5.35 -6.71 14.53
N ALA A 68 4.33 -6.17 13.86
CA ALA A 68 3.01 -5.97 14.45
C ALA A 68 2.35 -7.30 14.83
N TRP A 69 2.42 -8.32 13.98
CA TRP A 69 1.78 -9.62 14.21
C TRP A 69 2.30 -10.37 15.45
N MET A 70 3.54 -10.10 15.89
CA MET A 70 4.10 -10.73 17.10
C MET A 70 3.31 -10.38 18.37
N ALA A 71 2.54 -9.29 18.35
CA ALA A 71 1.67 -8.88 19.46
C ALA A 71 0.28 -9.52 19.43
N TYR A 72 -0.02 -10.37 18.44
CA TYR A 72 -1.36 -10.93 18.21
C TYR A 72 -1.29 -12.45 17.98
N GLU A 73 -2.35 -13.15 18.39
CA GLU A 73 -2.54 -14.55 18.02
C GLU A 73 -2.91 -14.68 16.54
N GLU A 74 -2.58 -15.81 15.91
CA GLU A 74 -2.81 -16.06 14.48
C GLU A 74 -4.27 -15.82 14.04
N LYS A 75 -5.23 -16.25 14.87
CA LYS A 75 -6.67 -16.04 14.62
C LYS A 75 -7.07 -14.55 14.51
N ASP A 76 -6.26 -13.65 15.05
CA ASP A 76 -6.50 -12.21 15.11
C ASP A 76 -5.64 -11.42 14.10
N TRP A 77 -4.71 -12.06 13.38
CA TRP A 77 -3.84 -11.38 12.41
C TRP A 77 -4.65 -10.69 11.31
N HIS A 78 -5.71 -11.32 10.80
CA HIS A 78 -6.55 -10.70 9.78
C HIS A 78 -7.22 -9.41 10.25
N LYS A 79 -7.75 -9.43 11.47
CA LYS A 79 -8.35 -8.26 12.10
C LYS A 79 -7.32 -7.15 12.33
N MET A 80 -6.11 -7.52 12.74
CA MET A 80 -4.98 -6.61 12.95
C MET A 80 -4.56 -5.93 11.63
N MET A 81 -4.37 -6.70 10.56
CA MET A 81 -4.03 -6.15 9.24
C MET A 81 -5.16 -5.29 8.67
N SER A 82 -6.43 -5.71 8.82
CA SER A 82 -7.58 -4.90 8.40
C SER A 82 -7.63 -3.55 9.13
N LYS A 83 -7.31 -3.54 10.43
CA LYS A 83 -7.21 -2.30 11.21
C LYS A 83 -6.05 -1.43 10.74
N MET A 84 -4.89 -2.02 10.42
CA MET A 84 -3.75 -1.29 9.87
C MET A 84 -4.10 -0.62 8.54
N VAL A 85 -4.75 -1.33 7.61
CA VAL A 85 -5.25 -0.76 6.35
C VAL A 85 -6.23 0.38 6.60
N ALA A 86 -7.14 0.25 7.58
CA ALA A 86 -8.06 1.32 7.94
C ALA A 86 -7.34 2.56 8.48
N CYS A 87 -6.31 2.39 9.31
CA CYS A 87 -5.48 3.49 9.82
C CYS A 87 -4.69 4.18 8.69
N GLU A 88 -4.13 3.43 7.75
CA GLU A 88 -3.46 3.99 6.58
C GLU A 88 -4.42 4.79 5.70
N ALA A 89 -5.62 4.27 5.47
CA ALA A 89 -6.67 4.98 4.75
C ALA A 89 -7.07 6.29 5.46
N ASP A 90 -7.20 6.28 6.80
CA ASP A 90 -7.49 7.49 7.58
C ASP A 90 -6.36 8.51 7.55
N ARG A 91 -5.11 8.06 7.43
CA ARG A 91 -3.95 8.95 7.22
C ARG A 91 -4.02 9.59 5.83
N MET A 92 -4.23 8.79 4.80
CA MET A 92 -4.32 9.27 3.41
C MET A 92 -5.48 10.24 3.18
N LEU A 93 -6.58 10.15 3.94
CA LEU A 93 -7.66 11.14 3.92
C LEU A 93 -7.19 12.56 4.27
N LYS A 94 -6.14 12.70 5.10
CA LYS A 94 -5.60 14.00 5.50
C LYS A 94 -4.69 14.61 4.42
N ASP A 95 -4.08 13.75 3.61
CA ASP A 95 -3.06 14.12 2.62
C ASP A 95 -3.57 13.95 1.17
N MET A 96 -4.89 13.92 0.97
CA MET A 96 -5.51 13.59 -0.33
C MET A 96 -5.03 14.48 -1.48
N GLU A 97 -4.87 15.79 -1.23
CA GLU A 97 -4.45 16.76 -2.25
C GLU A 97 -3.04 16.47 -2.80
N ASN A 98 -2.21 15.79 -2.00
CA ASN A 98 -0.82 15.50 -2.29
C ASN A 98 -0.57 14.01 -2.60
N THR A 99 -1.63 13.21 -2.73
CA THR A 99 -1.51 11.76 -2.86
C THR A 99 -2.08 11.26 -4.18
N LEU A 100 -1.20 10.61 -4.95
CA LEU A 100 -1.55 9.82 -6.12
C LEU A 100 -1.84 8.39 -5.70
N TYR A 101 -2.72 7.71 -6.43
CA TYR A 101 -2.96 6.29 -6.27
C TYR A 101 -2.90 5.54 -7.60
N PHE A 102 -2.51 4.28 -7.51
CA PHE A 102 -2.55 3.29 -8.57
C PHE A 102 -3.17 2.01 -8.03
N VAL A 103 -4.05 1.40 -8.80
CA VAL A 103 -4.59 0.08 -8.53
C VAL A 103 -4.26 -0.81 -9.71
N TYR A 104 -3.60 -1.92 -9.43
CA TYR A 104 -3.15 -2.88 -10.42
C TYR A 104 -3.23 -4.30 -9.88
N GLU A 105 -3.28 -5.25 -10.79
CA GLU A 105 -3.32 -6.67 -10.48
C GLU A 105 -2.19 -7.41 -11.22
N ASP A 106 -1.52 -8.32 -10.51
CA ASP A 106 -0.61 -9.30 -11.08
C ASP A 106 -1.06 -10.69 -10.64
N GLU A 107 -1.53 -11.47 -11.61
CA GLU A 107 -2.08 -12.82 -11.47
C GLU A 107 -3.14 -12.96 -10.36
N LYS A 108 -2.70 -13.09 -9.11
CA LYS A 108 -3.54 -13.36 -7.91
C LYS A 108 -3.51 -12.24 -6.88
N VAL A 109 -2.68 -11.22 -7.08
CA VAL A 109 -2.45 -10.15 -6.12
C VAL A 109 -3.05 -8.85 -6.66
N LYS A 110 -3.97 -8.28 -5.88
CA LYS A 110 -4.50 -6.93 -6.13
C LYS A 110 -3.74 -5.95 -5.25
N THR A 111 -3.20 -4.90 -5.85
CA THR A 111 -2.37 -3.92 -5.15
C THR A 111 -2.94 -2.51 -5.30
N TYR A 112 -3.00 -1.80 -4.18
CA TYR A 112 -3.24 -0.36 -4.09
C TYR A 112 -1.92 0.29 -3.69
N HIS A 113 -1.40 1.16 -4.53
CA HIS A 113 -0.15 1.88 -4.29
C HIS A 113 -0.44 3.37 -4.24
N PHE A 114 -0.22 3.95 -3.08
CA PHE A 114 -0.38 5.36 -2.81
C PHE A 114 0.98 6.04 -2.72
N ILE A 115 1.11 7.21 -3.33
CA ILE A 115 2.33 8.00 -3.36
C ILE A 115 1.98 9.39 -2.85
N THR A 116 2.42 9.71 -1.63
CA THR A 116 2.20 11.00 -0.99
C THR A 116 3.47 11.84 -1.11
N LEU A 117 3.32 13.08 -1.57
CA LEU A 117 4.38 14.06 -1.68
C LEU A 117 4.18 15.14 -0.61
N ASP A 118 4.97 15.10 0.47
CA ASP A 118 4.95 16.11 1.53
C ASP A 118 6.15 17.05 1.37
N GLY A 119 5.95 18.11 0.58
CA GLY A 119 7.00 19.07 0.27
C GLY A 119 8.15 18.44 -0.51
N LEU A 120 9.28 18.21 0.15
CA LEU A 120 10.49 17.61 -0.43
C LEU A 120 10.55 16.08 -0.24
N TYR A 121 9.70 15.51 0.61
CA TYR A 121 9.72 14.09 0.96
C TYR A 121 8.63 13.32 0.23
N ARG A 122 8.92 12.04 -0.02
CA ARG A 122 7.96 11.11 -0.60
C ARG A 122 7.76 9.92 0.32
N THR A 123 6.51 9.50 0.48
CA THR A 123 6.16 8.23 1.13
C THR A 123 5.29 7.42 0.18
N ASP A 124 5.64 6.15 0.01
CA ASP A 124 4.78 5.21 -0.70
C ASP A 124 4.16 4.24 0.28
N VAL A 125 2.84 4.04 0.19
CA VAL A 125 2.10 3.01 0.91
C VAL A 125 1.55 2.03 -0.12
N ILE A 126 2.02 0.78 -0.06
CA ILE A 126 1.67 -0.28 -1.01
C ILE A 126 0.93 -1.37 -0.25
N ILE A 127 -0.37 -1.49 -0.51
CA ILE A 127 -1.26 -2.44 0.15
C ILE A 127 -1.64 -3.52 -0.85
N SER A 128 -1.28 -4.76 -0.56
CA SER A 128 -1.52 -5.91 -1.43
C SER A 128 -2.48 -6.90 -0.79
N PHE A 129 -3.40 -7.44 -1.59
CA PHE A 129 -4.43 -8.37 -1.20
C PHE A 129 -4.34 -9.64 -2.04
N SER A 130 -4.49 -10.81 -1.40
CA SER A 130 -4.47 -12.09 -2.07
C SER A 130 -5.23 -13.17 -1.28
N ASN A 131 -5.74 -14.17 -1.98
CA ASN A 131 -6.32 -15.37 -1.36
C ASN A 131 -5.31 -16.51 -1.18
N THR A 132 -4.09 -16.30 -1.68
CA THR A 132 -2.91 -17.12 -1.39
C THR A 132 -1.85 -16.27 -0.71
N GLU A 133 -0.94 -16.90 0.01
CA GLU A 133 0.15 -16.20 0.70
C GLU A 133 0.96 -15.30 -0.25
N ILE A 134 1.28 -14.11 0.24
CA ILE A 134 2.04 -13.10 -0.50
C ILE A 134 3.51 -13.27 -0.12
N TYR A 135 4.26 -13.94 -0.97
CA TYR A 135 5.73 -13.97 -0.89
C TYR A 135 6.26 -12.95 -1.90
N ARG A 136 6.58 -11.73 -1.47
CA ARG A 136 7.16 -10.69 -2.33
C ARG A 136 8.34 -10.01 -1.66
#